data_AF-A0A7C3ZKY0-F1
#
_entry.id   AF-A0A7C3ZKY0-F1
#
_cell.length_a   1.000
_cell.length_b   1.000
_cell.length_c   1.000
_cell.angle_alpha   90.00
_cell.angle_beta   90.00
_cell.angle_gamma   90.00
#
_symmetry.space_group_name_H-M   'P 1'
#
loop_
_entity.id
_entity.type
_entity.pdbx_description
1 polymer ?
#
loop_
_entity_poly.entity_id
_entity_poly.type
_entity_poly.pdbx_seq_one_letter_code
_entity_poly.pdbx_strand_id
1 'polypeptide(L)'
;MKRIPVYIFDLAIFFIILFQLLNADVCFGLKNPFISPFKAKQYKNIGENPLNGLKLQAIVSGSDSDKNIAVINGNPYYAGSKIMGKTVVRITRRAVIIKLKNGKIVKLILSKFEGFKK
;
A
#
# COMPACT_ATOMS: atom_id res chain seq x y z
N MET A 1 -55.77 31.29 -52.56
CA MET A 1 -54.77 30.35 -51.99
C MET A 1 -53.38 30.94 -52.21
N LYS A 2 -52.69 31.37 -51.13
CA LYS A 2 -51.35 31.99 -51.21
C LYS A 2 -50.29 30.89 -51.38
N ARG A 3 -49.60 30.86 -52.52
CA ARG A 3 -48.46 29.96 -52.76
C ARG A 3 -47.28 30.43 -51.92
N ILE A 4 -46.81 29.59 -51.02
CA ILE A 4 -45.61 29.86 -50.22
C ILE A 4 -44.41 29.77 -51.17
N PRO A 5 -43.53 30.80 -51.25
CA PRO A 5 -42.41 30.78 -52.16
C PRO A 5 -41.38 29.73 -51.71
N VAL A 6 -40.97 28.88 -52.66
CA VAL A 6 -40.10 27.70 -52.47
C VAL A 6 -38.82 28.01 -51.71
N TYR A 7 -38.27 29.22 -51.88
CA TYR A 7 -37.06 29.69 -51.21
C TYR A 7 -37.14 29.74 -49.68
N ILE A 8 -38.35 29.84 -49.09
CA ILE A 8 -38.52 29.81 -47.63
C ILE A 8 -38.30 28.40 -47.08
N PHE A 9 -38.65 27.38 -47.86
CA PHE A 9 -38.47 25.99 -47.47
C PHE A 9 -36.99 25.61 -47.47
N ASP A 10 -36.24 26.03 -48.49
CA ASP A 10 -34.80 25.77 -48.60
C ASP A 10 -34.01 26.48 -47.48
N LEU A 11 -34.40 27.71 -47.13
CA LEU A 11 -33.77 28.46 -46.04
C LEU A 11 -34.01 27.79 -44.68
N ALA A 12 -35.22 27.27 -44.45
CA ALA A 12 -35.54 26.55 -43.23
C ALA A 12 -34.73 25.25 -43.10
N ILE A 13 -34.57 24.50 -44.19
CA ILE A 13 -33.76 23.27 -44.21
C ILE A 13 -32.29 23.59 -43.91
N PHE A 14 -31.75 24.67 -44.48
CA PHE A 14 -30.38 25.11 -44.22
C PHE A 14 -30.14 25.44 -42.74
N PHE A 15 -31.08 26.16 -42.11
CA PHE A 15 -30.99 26.48 -40.67
C PHE A 15 -31.09 25.25 -39.77
N ILE A 16 -31.89 24.25 -40.14
CA ILE A 16 -32.01 22.99 -39.38
C ILE A 16 -30.69 22.21 -39.42
N ILE A 17 -30.05 22.12 -40.58
CA ILE A 17 -28.76 21.42 -40.75
C ILE A 17 -27.65 22.17 -39.99
N LEU A 18 -27.63 23.49 -40.06
CA LEU A 18 -26.63 24.31 -39.35
C LEU A 18 -26.77 24.19 -37.83
N PHE A 19 -28.00 24.12 -37.31
CA PHE A 19 -28.25 23.94 -35.88
C PHE A 19 -27.83 22.55 -35.37
N GLN A 20 -28.00 21.51 -36.19
CA GLN A 20 -27.52 20.15 -35.88
C GLN A 20 -25.98 20.11 -35.83
N LEU A 21 -25.29 20.88 -36.68
CA LEU A 21 -23.83 20.93 -36.72
C LEU A 21 -23.21 21.68 -35.52
N LEU A 22 -23.89 22.72 -35.03
CA LEU A 22 -23.44 23.51 -33.87
C LEU A 22 -23.58 22.77 -32.53
N ASN A 23 -24.46 21.78 -32.45
CA ASN A 23 -24.67 20.96 -31.24
C ASN A 23 -23.87 19.64 -31.25
N ALA A 24 -23.03 19.44 -32.27
CA ALA A 24 -22.08 18.34 -32.25
C ALA A 24 -20.94 18.71 -31.29
N ASP A 25 -21.12 18.38 -30.00
CA ASP A 25 -20.04 18.36 -29.01
C ASP A 25 -19.01 17.33 -29.45
N VAL A 26 -18.06 17.76 -30.28
CA VAL A 26 -16.91 16.93 -30.66
C VAL A 26 -15.96 16.91 -29.48
N CYS A 27 -16.29 16.09 -28.47
CA CYS A 27 -15.37 15.70 -27.43
C CYS A 27 -14.29 14.81 -28.05
N PHE A 28 -13.24 15.43 -28.59
CA PHE A 28 -11.95 14.78 -28.76
C PHE A 28 -11.37 14.52 -27.36
N GLY A 29 -11.90 13.48 -26.70
CA GLY A 29 -11.30 12.89 -25.52
C GLY A 29 -9.99 12.25 -25.93
N LEU A 30 -8.92 13.07 -26.04
CA LEU A 30 -7.55 12.59 -26.03
C LEU A 30 -7.39 11.84 -24.70
N LYS A 31 -7.57 10.52 -24.71
CA LYS A 31 -7.09 9.66 -23.63
C LYS A 31 -5.61 9.99 -23.50
N ASN A 32 -5.26 10.64 -22.39
CA ASN A 32 -3.89 11.04 -22.11
C ASN A 32 -2.96 9.81 -22.28
N PRO A 33 -2.10 9.76 -23.31
CA PRO A 33 -1.28 8.59 -23.60
C PRO A 33 -0.17 8.41 -22.57
N PHE A 34 0.00 9.37 -21.65
CA PHE A 34 0.95 9.33 -20.55
C PHE A 34 0.36 8.74 -19.25
N ILE A 35 -0.78 8.03 -19.31
CA ILE A 35 -1.14 7.13 -18.21
C ILE A 35 -0.09 6.02 -18.19
N SER A 36 0.90 6.24 -17.32
CA SER A 36 2.00 5.31 -17.09
C SER A 36 1.47 3.87 -16.98
N PRO A 37 2.05 2.90 -17.72
CA PRO A 37 1.73 1.49 -17.53
C PRO A 37 2.10 1.02 -16.11
N PHE A 38 2.84 1.84 -15.35
CA PHE A 38 3.16 1.65 -13.95
C PHE A 38 2.14 2.25 -12.98
N LYS A 39 0.91 2.58 -13.42
CA LYS A 39 -0.25 2.64 -12.51
C LYS A 39 -0.59 1.20 -12.10
N ALA A 40 0.40 0.53 -11.51
CA ALA A 40 0.36 -0.82 -11.06
C ALA A 40 -0.82 -0.92 -10.12
N LYS A 41 -1.66 -1.92 -10.35
CA LYS A 41 -2.59 -2.41 -9.34
C LYS A 41 -1.77 -2.57 -8.07
N GLN A 42 -1.90 -1.64 -7.13
CA GLN A 42 -1.39 -1.81 -5.79
C GLN A 42 -2.24 -2.94 -5.21
N TYR A 43 -1.80 -4.18 -5.42
CA TYR A 43 -2.30 -5.30 -4.68
C TYR A 43 -2.01 -4.97 -3.22
N LYS A 44 -3.04 -4.50 -2.53
CA LYS A 44 -3.03 -4.33 -1.08
C LYS A 44 -2.86 -5.74 -0.55
N ASN A 45 -1.61 -6.15 -0.37
CA ASN A 45 -1.27 -7.38 0.30
C ASN A 45 -1.72 -7.15 1.75
N ILE A 46 -2.97 -7.48 2.05
CA ILE A 46 -3.48 -7.62 3.41
C ILE A 46 -2.88 -8.92 3.94
N GLY A 47 -1.55 -8.96 4.02
CA GLY A 47 -0.85 -10.02 4.72
C GLY A 47 -1.14 -9.79 6.19
N GLU A 48 -1.86 -10.72 6.82
CA GLU A 48 -1.94 -10.79 8.27
C GLU A 48 -0.52 -10.60 8.84
N ASN A 49 -0.38 -9.69 9.80
CA ASN A 49 0.92 -9.42 10.40
C ASN A 49 1.49 -10.76 10.93
N PRO A 50 2.59 -11.30 10.37
CA PRO A 50 3.11 -12.61 10.77
C PRO A 50 3.57 -12.66 12.23
N LEU A 51 3.71 -11.48 12.85
CA LEU A 51 4.03 -11.26 14.25
C LEU A 51 2.77 -11.01 15.09
N ASN A 52 1.58 -11.40 14.62
CA ASN A 52 0.29 -11.06 15.23
C ASN A 52 0.29 -11.30 16.75
N GLY A 53 0.01 -10.23 17.50
CA GLY A 53 -0.01 -10.25 18.96
C GLY A 53 1.34 -10.18 19.67
N LEU A 54 2.48 -10.13 18.96
CA LEU A 54 3.80 -9.95 19.59
C LEU A 54 4.17 -8.47 19.68
N LYS A 55 4.30 -7.97 20.91
CA LYS A 55 4.77 -6.62 21.22
C LYS A 55 6.13 -6.71 21.90
N LEU A 56 7.17 -6.25 21.21
CA LEU A 56 8.50 -6.08 21.78
C LEU A 56 8.55 -4.81 22.62
N GLN A 57 8.83 -4.96 23.91
CA GLN A 57 8.75 -3.88 24.90
C GLN A 57 10.13 -3.36 25.27
N ALA A 58 11.10 -4.26 25.45
CA ALA A 58 12.46 -3.90 25.82
C ALA A 58 13.47 -4.91 25.27
N ILE A 59 14.72 -4.47 25.15
CA ILE A 59 15.86 -5.32 24.89
C ILE A 59 16.95 -4.94 25.88
N VAL A 60 17.46 -5.93 26.62
CA VAL A 60 18.68 -5.80 27.39
C VAL A 60 19.80 -6.38 26.54
N SER A 61 20.66 -5.51 26.02
CA SER A 61 21.78 -5.92 25.17
C SER A 61 23.11 -5.74 25.88
N GLY A 62 23.89 -6.81 25.96
CA GLY A 62 25.27 -6.79 26.45
C GLY A 62 26.30 -6.72 25.33
N SER A 63 27.58 -6.78 25.72
CA SER A 63 28.69 -7.01 24.77
C SER A 63 28.64 -8.42 24.17
N ASP A 64 28.21 -9.39 24.97
CA ASP A 64 27.99 -10.77 24.57
C ASP A 64 26.58 -10.92 23.99
N SER A 65 26.48 -11.29 22.72
CA SER A 65 25.19 -11.39 22.02
C SER A 65 24.32 -12.53 22.49
N ASP A 66 24.92 -13.57 23.08
CA ASP A 66 24.20 -14.78 23.49
C ASP A 66 23.45 -14.56 24.81
N LYS A 67 23.90 -13.55 25.58
CA LYS A 67 23.28 -13.09 26.83
C LYS A 67 22.25 -11.98 26.62
N ASN A 68 21.94 -11.63 25.38
CA ASN A 68 20.92 -10.62 25.11
C ASN A 68 19.53 -11.15 25.48
N ILE A 69 18.70 -10.28 26.07
CA ILE A 69 17.35 -10.60 26.52
C ILE A 69 16.36 -9.69 25.81
N ALA A 70 15.26 -10.26 25.32
CA ALA A 70 14.14 -9.52 24.77
C ALA A 70 12.90 -9.69 25.64
N VAL A 71 12.24 -8.59 25.98
CA VAL A 71 10.95 -8.62 26.70
C VAL A 71 9.83 -8.50 25.67
N ILE A 72 9.10 -9.60 25.46
CA ILE A 72 8.00 -9.68 24.49
C ILE A 72 6.73 -10.03 25.25
N ASN A 73 5.69 -9.20 25.12
CA ASN A 73 4.43 -9.34 25.86
C ASN A 73 4.61 -9.49 27.38
N GLY A 74 5.59 -8.79 27.97
CA GLY A 74 5.88 -8.84 29.40
C GLY A 74 6.80 -9.99 29.82
N ASN A 75 7.11 -10.94 28.93
CA ASN A 75 7.93 -12.10 29.25
C ASN A 75 9.35 -11.98 28.68
N PRO A 76 10.40 -12.36 29.43
CA PRO A 76 11.77 -12.38 28.96
C PRO A 76 12.04 -13.60 28.08
N TYR A 77 12.80 -13.40 27.00
CA TYR A 77 13.21 -14.44 26.07
C TYR A 77 14.68 -14.28 25.66
N TYR A 78 15.32 -15.42 25.43
CA TYR A 78 16.71 -15.55 24.96
C TYR A 78 16.75 -16.09 23.53
N ALA A 79 17.93 -16.05 22.90
CA ALA A 79 18.17 -16.82 21.68
C ALA A 79 17.84 -18.32 21.89
N GLY A 80 17.18 -18.94 20.91
CA GLY A 80 16.67 -20.30 20.97
C GLY A 80 15.30 -20.46 21.63
N SER A 81 14.78 -19.44 22.31
CA SER A 81 13.49 -19.52 23.01
C SER A 81 12.31 -19.68 22.04
N LYS A 82 11.26 -20.40 22.46
CA LYS A 82 10.02 -20.58 21.68
C LYS A 82 8.91 -19.64 22.16
N ILE A 83 8.25 -18.97 21.21
CA ILE A 83 7.14 -18.03 21.45
C ILE A 83 5.96 -18.40 20.54
N MET A 84 4.89 -18.98 21.08
CA MET A 84 3.72 -19.41 20.30
C MET A 84 4.08 -20.27 19.07
N GLY A 85 5.07 -21.15 19.24
CA GLY A 85 5.62 -22.00 18.18
C GLY A 85 6.51 -21.29 17.14
N LYS A 86 6.92 -20.06 17.40
CA LYS A 86 7.99 -19.34 16.68
C LYS A 86 9.28 -19.46 17.48
N THR A 87 10.45 -19.37 16.85
CA THR A 87 11.74 -19.47 17.54
C THR A 87 12.48 -18.14 17.48
N VAL A 88 12.98 -17.67 18.61
CA VAL A 88 13.90 -16.53 18.66
C VAL A 88 15.25 -17.00 18.14
N VAL A 89 15.70 -16.45 17.02
CA VAL A 89 16.98 -16.82 16.41
C VAL A 89 18.10 -15.98 17.00
N ARG A 90 17.89 -14.67 17.10
CA ARG A 90 18.91 -13.73 17.56
C ARG A 90 18.27 -12.49 18.14
N ILE A 91 18.88 -11.93 19.18
CA ILE A 91 18.48 -10.66 19.77
C ILE A 91 19.60 -9.65 19.51
N THR A 92 19.24 -8.52 18.91
CA THR A 92 20.15 -7.40 18.63
C THR A 92 19.73 -6.19 19.45
N ARG A 93 20.56 -5.16 19.54
CA ARG A 93 20.25 -3.95 20.33
C ARG A 93 18.92 -3.26 19.98
N ARG A 94 18.37 -3.48 18.77
CA ARG A 94 17.16 -2.79 18.27
C ARG A 94 16.04 -3.71 17.81
N ALA A 95 16.30 -5.01 17.72
CA ALA A 95 15.35 -5.93 17.13
C ALA A 95 15.59 -7.37 17.56
N VAL A 96 14.53 -8.17 17.49
CA VAL A 96 14.54 -9.62 17.66
C VAL A 96 14.29 -10.26 16.30
N ILE A 97 15.17 -11.19 15.92
CA ILE A 97 15.02 -12.01 14.73
C ILE A 97 14.27 -13.28 15.14
N ILE A 98 13.12 -13.52 14.51
CA ILE A 98 12.21 -14.62 14.83
C ILE A 98 12.04 -15.50 13.58
N LYS A 99 12.18 -16.81 13.75
CA LYS A 99 11.83 -17.84 12.75
C LYS A 99 10.41 -18.31 12.99
N LEU A 100 9.57 -18.18 11.99
CA LEU A 100 8.18 -18.67 11.99
C LEU A 100 8.14 -20.18 11.73
N LYS A 101 6.98 -20.81 11.98
CA LYS A 101 6.75 -22.25 11.72
C LYS A 101 6.96 -22.61 10.26
N ASN A 102 6.62 -21.72 9.33
CA ASN A 102 6.83 -21.91 7.88
C ASN A 102 8.29 -21.67 7.44
N GLY A 103 9.23 -21.54 8.39
CA GLY A 103 10.64 -21.31 8.11
C GLY A 103 11.01 -19.86 7.79
N LYS A 104 10.03 -18.97 7.56
CA LYS A 104 10.28 -17.56 7.25
C LYS A 104 10.92 -16.84 8.44
N ILE A 105 11.91 -16.01 8.15
CA ILE A 105 12.57 -15.16 9.14
C ILE A 105 11.93 -13.78 9.09
N VAL A 106 11.53 -13.27 10.26
CA VAL A 106 10.94 -11.94 10.42
C VAL A 106 11.67 -11.18 11.51
N LYS A 107 11.68 -9.85 11.37
CA LYS A 107 12.33 -8.94 12.31
C LYS A 107 11.28 -8.20 13.10
N LEU A 108 11.27 -8.40 14.42
CA LEU A 108 10.45 -7.65 15.35
C LEU A 108 11.28 -6.48 15.87
N ILE A 109 10.92 -5.25 15.47
CA ILE A 109 11.68 -4.04 15.78
C ILE A 109 11.14 -3.41 17.06
N LEU A 110 12.04 -2.91 17.91
CA LEU A 110 11.67 -2.16 19.11
C LEU A 110 11.06 -0.82 18.70
N SER A 111 9.84 -0.53 19.13
CA SER A 111 9.08 0.66 18.67
C SER A 111 9.75 1.98 19.03
N LYS A 112 10.43 2.01 20.18
CA LYS A 112 11.20 3.16 20.64
C LYS A 112 12.52 2.65 21.21
N PHE A 113 13.63 3.16 20.70
CA PHE A 113 14.96 2.83 21.22
C PHE A 113 15.42 3.93 22.16
N GLU A 114 15.51 3.60 23.44
CA GLU A 114 16.11 4.44 24.48
C GLU A 114 17.30 3.66 25.05
N GLY A 115 18.49 4.23 24.91
CA GLY A 115 19.71 3.57 25.35
C GLY A 115 20.88 4.52 25.34
N PHE A 116 21.90 4.18 26.11
CA PHE A 116 23.11 4.99 26.20
C PHE A 116 23.91 4.86 24.91
N LYS A 117 24.16 5.99 24.24
CA LYS A 117 25.17 6.05 23.18
C LYS A 117 26.53 5.91 23.87
N LYS A 118 27.36 4.99 23.38
CA LYS A 118 28.79 4.96 23.66
C LYS A 118 29.48 6.00 22.80
#